data_AF-A0A7G9B2E1-F1
#
_entry.id   AF-A0A7G9B2E1-F1
#
_cell.length_a   1.000
_cell.length_b   1.000
_cell.length_c   1.000
_cell.angle_alpha   90.00
_cell.angle_beta   90.00
_cell.angle_gamma   90.00
#
_symmetry.space_group_name_H-M   'P 1'
#
loop_
_entity.id
_entity.type
_entity.pdbx_description
1 polymer ?
#
loop_
_entity_poly.entity_id
_entity_poly.type
_entity_poly.pdbx_seq_one_letter_code
_entity_poly.pdbx_strand_id
1 'polypeptide(L)'
;MKRIVKEMCAGGDRQKFCEAYLRTMDPERAAAKAGCRDGFSALSRKSVQEQLEKMREAASGQLKREDVLRRLAQLAFGRVNDAIRLALHEGTYDPDELDLSAVAEFKATDKGLEVKFVDRVRALEALYSLLGDGAGDGAVDFFQALEDAGNE
;
A
#
# COMPACT_ATOMS: atom_id res chain seq x y z
N MET A 1 -36.09 0.60 31.51
CA MET A 1 -34.72 0.32 32.02
C MET A 1 -34.48 -1.18 31.92
N LYS A 2 -33.33 -1.61 31.35
CA LYS A 2 -32.93 -3.00 30.97
C LYS A 2 -33.50 -3.42 29.59
N ARG A 3 -32.73 -3.89 28.61
CA ARG A 3 -31.37 -4.49 28.61
C ARG A 3 -30.74 -4.22 27.23
N ILE A 4 -29.69 -3.40 27.16
CA ILE A 4 -28.82 -3.31 25.98
C ILE A 4 -28.00 -4.59 25.96
N VAL A 5 -28.49 -5.61 25.26
CA VAL A 5 -27.65 -6.71 24.83
C VAL A 5 -27.03 -6.25 23.50
N LYS A 6 -26.01 -5.39 23.56
CA LYS A 6 -25.13 -5.20 22.39
C LYS A 6 -24.42 -6.53 22.25
N GLU A 7 -24.79 -7.26 21.21
CA GLU A 7 -24.15 -8.51 20.84
C GLU A 7 -22.63 -8.33 20.76
N MET A 8 -21.94 -9.28 21.40
CA MET A 8 -20.53 -9.53 21.20
C MET A 8 -20.33 -9.91 19.74
N CYS A 9 -19.27 -9.37 19.11
CA CYS A 9 -18.91 -9.65 17.72
C CYS A 9 -19.01 -11.17 17.44
N ALA A 10 -20.06 -11.59 16.72
CA ALA A 10 -20.33 -12.98 16.35
C ALA A 10 -19.23 -13.48 15.38
N GLY A 11 -19.18 -14.78 15.10
CA GLY A 11 -18.11 -15.36 14.25
C GLY A 11 -17.92 -14.66 12.89
N GLY A 12 -18.99 -14.11 12.29
CA GLY A 12 -18.95 -13.34 11.05
C GLY A 12 -18.46 -11.88 11.18
N ASP A 13 -18.45 -11.33 12.38
CA ASP A 13 -17.94 -9.98 12.69
C ASP A 13 -16.39 -10.01 12.74
N ARG A 14 -15.82 -11.10 13.29
CA ARG A 14 -14.36 -11.30 13.35
C ARG A 14 -13.69 -11.27 11.97
N GLN A 15 -14.23 -12.00 11.00
CA GLN A 15 -13.65 -12.04 9.65
C GLN A 15 -13.68 -10.65 9.00
N LYS A 16 -14.83 -9.95 9.06
CA LYS A 16 -14.98 -8.59 8.56
C LYS A 16 -14.00 -7.62 9.22
N PHE A 17 -13.81 -7.75 10.54
CA PHE A 17 -12.82 -6.97 11.27
C PHE A 17 -11.41 -7.24 10.75
N CYS A 18 -10.99 -8.50 10.64
CA CYS A 18 -9.65 -8.85 10.17
C CYS A 18 -9.40 -8.38 8.73
N GLU A 19 -10.37 -8.55 7.83
CA GLU A 19 -10.29 -8.06 6.45
C GLU A 19 -10.17 -6.52 6.39
N ALA A 20 -11.02 -5.82 7.13
CA ALA A 20 -11.00 -4.37 7.20
C ALA A 20 -9.69 -3.84 7.81
N TYR A 21 -9.19 -4.52 8.85
CA TYR A 21 -7.94 -4.17 9.51
C TYR A 21 -6.74 -4.40 8.59
N LEU A 22 -6.63 -5.54 7.89
CA LEU A 22 -5.52 -5.76 6.96
C LEU A 22 -5.53 -4.79 5.78
N ARG A 23 -6.70 -4.26 5.39
CA ARG A 23 -6.80 -3.24 4.34
C ARG A 23 -6.41 -1.84 4.80
N THR A 24 -6.67 -1.49 6.06
CA THR A 24 -6.58 -0.10 6.55
C THR A 24 -5.48 0.12 7.57
N MET A 25 -5.02 -0.96 8.22
CA MET A 25 -4.16 -0.95 9.41
C MET A 25 -4.68 -0.04 10.53
N ASP A 26 -5.99 0.23 10.53
CA ASP A 26 -6.68 1.11 11.47
C ASP A 26 -7.70 0.27 12.27
N PRO A 27 -7.49 0.06 13.57
CA PRO A 27 -8.37 -0.78 14.39
C PRO A 27 -9.79 -0.22 14.49
N GLU A 28 -9.95 1.10 14.56
CA GLU A 28 -11.25 1.75 14.76
C GLU A 28 -12.07 1.77 13.47
N ARG A 29 -11.42 2.02 12.32
CA ARG A 29 -12.08 1.83 11.01
C ARG A 29 -12.48 0.39 10.78
N ALA A 30 -11.65 -0.56 11.19
CA ALA A 30 -11.99 -1.98 11.11
C ALA A 30 -13.18 -2.34 12.01
N ALA A 31 -13.20 -1.82 13.24
CA ALA A 31 -14.30 -2.01 14.19
C ALA A 31 -15.62 -1.45 13.66
N ALA A 32 -15.60 -0.21 13.14
CA ALA A 32 -16.77 0.43 12.56
C ALA A 32 -17.34 -0.39 11.38
N LYS A 33 -16.46 -0.92 10.52
CA LYS A 33 -16.87 -1.75 9.37
C LYS A 33 -17.40 -3.13 9.79
N ALA A 34 -16.90 -3.67 10.88
CA ALA A 34 -17.28 -4.99 11.37
C ALA A 34 -18.54 -4.96 12.27
N GLY A 35 -18.81 -3.81 12.90
CA GLY A 35 -19.87 -3.64 13.89
C GLY A 35 -19.39 -3.77 15.34
N CYS A 36 -18.08 -3.89 15.57
CA CYS A 36 -17.48 -3.94 16.89
C CYS A 36 -17.40 -2.53 17.53
N ARG A 37 -17.42 -2.47 18.86
CA ARG A 37 -17.38 -1.21 19.63
C ARG A 37 -16.00 -0.57 19.72
N ASP A 38 -14.96 -1.39 19.74
CA ASP A 38 -13.60 -1.00 20.11
C ASP A 38 -12.64 -1.89 19.32
N GLY A 39 -11.84 -1.26 18.46
CA GLY A 39 -10.91 -1.96 17.58
C GLY A 39 -9.69 -2.49 18.30
N PHE A 40 -9.20 -1.77 19.29
CA PHE A 40 -8.03 -2.19 20.07
C PHE A 40 -8.36 -3.39 20.95
N SER A 41 -9.51 -3.37 21.63
CA SER A 41 -9.99 -4.55 22.36
C SER A 41 -10.18 -5.76 21.45
N ALA A 42 -10.63 -5.56 20.20
CA ALA A 42 -10.72 -6.64 19.22
C ALA A 42 -9.33 -7.21 18.87
N LEU A 43 -8.32 -6.37 18.64
CA LEU A 43 -6.94 -6.80 18.35
C LEU A 43 -6.28 -7.55 19.51
N SER A 44 -6.63 -7.25 20.76
CA SER A 44 -6.10 -7.97 21.92
C SER A 44 -6.67 -9.40 22.05
N ARG A 45 -7.70 -9.77 21.30
CA ARG A 45 -8.29 -11.11 21.37
C ARG A 45 -7.44 -12.11 20.60
N LYS A 46 -7.02 -13.18 21.27
CA LYS A 46 -6.24 -14.27 20.67
C LYS A 46 -6.85 -14.81 19.37
N SER A 47 -8.17 -14.98 19.33
CA SER A 47 -8.86 -15.47 18.12
C SER A 47 -8.76 -14.51 16.92
N VAL A 48 -8.64 -13.20 17.16
CA VAL A 48 -8.46 -12.19 16.10
C VAL A 48 -7.00 -12.22 15.63
N GLN A 49 -6.05 -12.35 16.55
CA GLN A 49 -4.62 -12.48 16.23
C GLN A 49 -4.35 -13.73 15.39
N GLU A 50 -4.84 -14.90 15.82
CA GLU A 50 -4.72 -16.17 15.09
C GLU A 50 -5.35 -16.09 13.69
N GLN A 51 -6.48 -15.36 13.53
CA GLN A 51 -7.11 -15.16 12.23
C GLN A 51 -6.30 -14.22 11.33
N LEU A 52 -5.74 -13.14 11.88
CA LEU A 52 -4.87 -12.21 11.15
C LEU A 52 -3.60 -12.91 10.67
N GLU A 53 -2.99 -13.75 11.50
CA GLU A 53 -1.83 -14.55 11.10
C GLU A 53 -2.17 -15.48 9.94
N LYS A 54 -3.25 -16.28 10.05
CA LYS A 54 -3.71 -17.15 8.96
C LYS A 54 -3.97 -16.39 7.66
N MET A 55 -4.59 -15.21 7.75
CA MET A 55 -4.88 -14.40 6.57
C MET A 55 -3.61 -13.80 5.96
N ARG A 56 -2.64 -13.39 6.78
CA ARG A 56 -1.32 -12.93 6.31
C ARG A 56 -0.55 -14.07 5.66
N GLU A 57 -0.52 -15.24 6.27
CA GLU A 57 0.13 -16.43 5.70
C GLU A 57 -0.50 -16.79 4.37
N ALA A 58 -1.84 -16.87 4.31
CA ALA A 58 -2.57 -17.12 3.07
C ALA A 58 -2.25 -16.06 2.01
N ALA A 59 -2.32 -14.77 2.35
CA ALA A 59 -1.99 -13.69 1.43
C ALA A 59 -0.53 -13.75 0.94
N SER A 60 0.41 -14.02 1.84
CA SER A 60 1.84 -14.14 1.50
C SER A 60 2.13 -15.36 0.62
N GLY A 61 1.45 -16.49 0.86
CA GLY A 61 1.56 -17.69 0.04
C GLY A 61 0.84 -17.58 -1.30
N GLN A 62 -0.07 -16.62 -1.46
CA GLN A 62 -0.69 -16.30 -2.77
C GLN A 62 0.14 -15.30 -3.57
N LEU A 63 0.96 -14.47 -2.92
CA LEU A 63 1.79 -13.48 -3.60
C LEU A 63 2.86 -14.19 -4.43
N LYS A 64 2.86 -13.96 -5.74
CA LYS A 64 3.86 -14.54 -6.63
C LYS A 64 4.88 -13.50 -7.08
N ARG A 65 6.03 -13.96 -7.59
CA ARG A 65 7.08 -13.10 -8.16
C ARG A 65 6.50 -12.14 -9.21
N GLU A 66 5.56 -12.62 -10.02
CA GLU A 66 4.91 -11.85 -11.07
C GLU A 66 4.08 -10.68 -10.51
N ASP A 67 3.52 -10.80 -9.31
CA ASP A 67 2.76 -9.73 -8.66
C ASP A 67 3.68 -8.61 -8.19
N VAL A 68 4.84 -8.97 -7.65
CA VAL A 68 5.90 -8.01 -7.26
C VAL A 68 6.46 -7.30 -8.50
N LEU A 69 6.79 -8.05 -9.55
CA LEU A 69 7.27 -7.49 -10.82
C LEU A 69 6.25 -6.52 -11.43
N ARG A 70 4.96 -6.89 -11.45
CA ARG A 70 3.89 -6.01 -11.95
C ARG A 70 3.81 -4.71 -11.16
N ARG A 71 3.94 -4.77 -9.83
CA ARG A 71 3.87 -3.57 -8.98
C ARG A 71 5.11 -2.68 -9.13
N LEU A 72 6.31 -3.27 -9.18
CA LEU A 72 7.53 -2.51 -9.43
C LEU A 72 7.52 -1.88 -10.83
N ALA A 73 7.01 -2.57 -11.85
CA ALA A 73 6.82 -2.01 -13.19
C ALA A 73 5.85 -0.81 -13.17
N GLN A 74 4.77 -0.88 -12.40
CA GLN A 74 3.89 0.28 -12.19
C GLN A 74 4.63 1.46 -11.55
N LEU A 75 5.50 1.23 -10.57
CA LEU A 75 6.28 2.32 -9.95
C LEU A 75 7.33 2.91 -10.90
N ALA A 76 8.00 2.06 -11.69
CA ALA A 76 9.05 2.45 -12.62
C ALA A 76 8.50 3.22 -13.84
N PHE A 77 7.40 2.73 -14.43
CA PHE A 77 6.85 3.22 -15.70
C PHE A 77 5.54 4.00 -15.54
N GLY A 78 4.96 4.04 -14.33
CA GLY A 78 3.70 4.71 -14.06
C GLY A 78 3.74 6.21 -14.33
N ARG A 79 2.66 6.74 -14.87
CA ARG A 79 2.51 8.17 -15.16
C ARG A 79 2.25 8.96 -13.88
N VAL A 80 2.68 10.22 -13.85
CA VAL A 80 2.45 11.15 -12.73
C VAL A 80 1.32 12.14 -12.98
N ASN A 81 0.61 11.99 -14.10
CA ASN A 81 -0.38 12.95 -14.59
C ASN A 81 -1.50 13.21 -13.57
N ASP A 82 -1.97 12.19 -12.86
CA ASP A 82 -3.06 12.34 -11.89
C ASP A 82 -2.61 13.10 -10.64
N ALA A 83 -1.39 12.86 -10.17
CA ALA A 83 -0.79 13.67 -9.11
C ALA A 83 -0.58 15.13 -9.54
N ILE A 84 -0.16 15.38 -10.78
CA ILE A 84 -0.02 16.73 -11.34
C ILE A 84 -1.39 17.41 -11.47
N ARG A 85 -2.41 16.69 -11.95
CA ARG A 85 -3.79 17.20 -12.02
C ARG A 85 -4.28 17.60 -10.64
N LEU A 86 -4.11 16.74 -9.65
CA LEU A 86 -4.48 17.00 -8.26
C LEU A 86 -3.73 18.22 -7.69
N ALA A 87 -2.46 18.40 -8.05
CA ALA A 87 -1.65 19.51 -7.56
C ALA A 87 -1.97 20.87 -8.23
N LEU A 88 -2.36 20.86 -9.50
CA LEU A 88 -2.51 22.08 -10.32
C LEU A 88 -3.95 22.53 -10.55
N HIS A 89 -4.94 21.66 -10.37
CA HIS A 89 -6.34 21.98 -10.69
C HIS A 89 -7.17 22.15 -9.43
N GLU A 90 -7.92 23.25 -9.38
CA GLU A 90 -9.00 23.44 -8.42
C GLU A 90 -10.23 22.63 -8.87
N GLY A 91 -10.48 21.52 -8.19
CA GLY A 91 -11.62 20.65 -8.44
C GLY A 91 -11.71 19.54 -7.39
N THR A 92 -12.92 19.04 -7.15
CA THR A 92 -13.12 17.85 -6.31
C THR A 92 -12.91 16.60 -7.15
N TYR A 93 -11.82 15.88 -6.89
CA TYR A 93 -11.56 14.56 -7.46
C TYR A 93 -11.98 13.49 -6.47
N ASP A 94 -12.54 12.39 -6.96
CA ASP A 94 -12.64 11.17 -6.15
C ASP A 94 -11.23 10.56 -6.02
N PRO A 95 -10.66 10.46 -4.81
CA PRO A 95 -9.35 9.86 -4.61
C PRO A 95 -9.27 8.41 -5.09
N ASP A 96 -10.40 7.68 -5.13
CA ASP A 96 -10.44 6.30 -5.59
C ASP A 96 -10.31 6.17 -7.12
N GLU A 97 -10.48 7.26 -7.87
CA GLU A 97 -10.35 7.30 -9.34
C GLU A 97 -8.96 7.75 -9.83
N LEU A 98 -8.10 8.25 -8.94
CA LEU A 98 -6.78 8.77 -9.29
C LEU A 98 -5.69 7.69 -9.18
N ASP A 99 -4.82 7.56 -10.18
CA ASP A 99 -3.60 6.77 -10.03
C ASP A 99 -2.49 7.59 -9.35
N LEU A 100 -2.42 7.44 -8.02
CA LEU A 100 -1.38 8.05 -7.19
C LEU A 100 -0.27 7.06 -6.82
N SER A 101 -0.16 5.92 -7.52
CA SER A 101 0.80 4.87 -7.17
C SER A 101 2.27 5.32 -7.18
N ALA A 102 2.61 6.33 -7.99
CA ALA A 102 3.95 6.90 -8.08
C ALA A 102 4.24 8.00 -7.03
N VAL A 103 3.27 8.38 -6.20
CA VAL A 103 3.45 9.40 -5.16
C VAL A 103 4.07 8.78 -3.91
N ALA A 104 5.25 9.25 -3.53
CA ALA A 104 5.96 8.85 -2.31
C ALA A 104 5.57 9.72 -1.10
N GLU A 105 5.33 11.02 -1.34
CA GLU A 105 4.93 11.96 -0.30
C GLU A 105 3.95 12.99 -0.90
N PHE A 106 2.92 13.34 -0.14
CA PHE A 106 1.94 14.35 -0.52
C PHE A 106 1.71 15.28 0.68
N LYS A 107 1.92 16.58 0.48
CA LYS A 107 1.87 17.56 1.56
C LYS A 107 1.19 18.85 1.11
N ALA A 108 0.14 19.23 1.84
CA ALA A 108 -0.49 20.54 1.70
C ALA A 108 0.23 21.57 2.57
N THR A 109 0.51 22.74 2.00
CA THR A 109 1.15 23.86 2.66
C THR A 109 0.38 25.15 2.39
N ASP A 110 0.66 26.20 3.15
CA ASP A 110 0.09 27.53 2.93
C ASP A 110 0.46 28.14 1.57
N LYS A 111 1.49 27.59 0.90
CA LYS A 111 1.97 28.02 -0.42
C LYS A 111 1.50 27.14 -1.57
N GLY A 112 0.74 26.07 -1.29
CA GLY A 112 0.28 25.10 -2.27
C GLY A 112 0.65 23.66 -1.91
N LEU A 113 0.63 22.80 -2.92
CA LEU A 113 0.86 21.36 -2.79
C LEU A 113 2.31 20.98 -3.13
N GLU A 114 2.96 20.28 -2.21
CA GLU A 114 4.26 19.63 -2.40
C GLU A 114 4.04 18.14 -2.63
N VAL A 115 4.54 17.61 -3.75
CA VAL A 115 4.43 16.18 -4.09
C VAL A 115 5.82 15.62 -4.39
N LYS A 116 6.20 14.53 -3.70
CA LYS A 116 7.39 13.75 -4.06
C LYS A 116 6.97 12.46 -4.74
N PHE A 117 7.71 12.10 -5.78
CA PHE A 117 7.50 10.85 -6.50
C PHE A 117 8.47 9.77 -6.02
N VAL A 118 8.10 8.52 -6.27
CA VAL A 118 8.97 7.37 -6.07
C VAL A 118 10.24 7.51 -6.92
N ASP A 119 11.35 7.00 -6.40
CA ASP A 119 12.60 6.90 -7.14
C ASP A 119 12.47 5.84 -8.23
N ARG A 120 12.26 6.31 -9.47
CA ARG A 120 12.07 5.41 -10.63
C ARG A 120 13.33 4.64 -10.98
N VAL A 121 14.51 5.21 -10.72
CA VAL A 121 15.77 4.54 -11.02
C VAL A 121 15.92 3.34 -10.10
N ARG A 122 15.70 3.53 -8.79
CA ARG A 122 15.64 2.42 -7.84
C ARG A 122 14.58 1.37 -8.15
N ALA A 123 13.42 1.77 -8.64
CA ALA A 123 12.39 0.82 -9.07
C ALA A 123 12.83 -0.01 -10.29
N LEU A 124 13.52 0.62 -11.26
CA LEU A 124 14.08 -0.05 -12.44
C LEU A 124 15.23 -1.00 -12.08
N GLU A 125 16.11 -0.62 -11.15
CA GLU A 125 17.18 -1.47 -10.63
C GLU A 125 16.63 -2.74 -9.98
N ALA A 126 15.58 -2.59 -9.15
CA ALA A 126 14.93 -3.70 -8.50
C ALA A 126 14.28 -4.64 -9.54
N LEU A 127 13.65 -4.09 -10.58
CA LEU A 127 13.11 -4.87 -11.70
C LEU A 127 14.22 -5.61 -12.45
N TYR A 128 15.29 -4.92 -12.82
CA TYR A 128 16.41 -5.50 -13.55
C TYR A 128 17.05 -6.66 -12.76
N SER A 129 17.30 -6.44 -11.47
CA SER A 129 17.81 -7.46 -10.56
C SER A 129 16.89 -8.67 -10.45
N LEU A 130 15.56 -8.44 -10.48
CA LEU A 130 14.57 -9.51 -10.45
C LEU A 130 14.32 -10.16 -11.82
N LEU A 131 14.88 -9.68 -12.92
CA LEU A 131 14.77 -10.32 -14.23
C LEU A 131 15.97 -11.23 -14.56
N GLY A 132 17.10 -11.05 -13.86
CA GLY A 132 18.28 -11.91 -14.00
C GLY A 132 18.27 -13.10 -13.04
N ASP A 133 17.82 -14.27 -13.48
CA ASP A 133 18.09 -15.52 -12.76
C ASP A 133 19.53 -15.99 -13.08
N GLY A 134 20.53 -15.43 -12.37
CA GLY A 134 21.93 -15.91 -12.33
C GLY A 134 22.97 -15.01 -13.02
N ALA A 135 24.10 -14.78 -12.31
CA ALA A 135 25.25 -13.90 -12.63
C ALA A 135 24.92 -12.39 -12.52
N GLY A 136 25.52 -11.65 -11.57
CA GLY A 136 26.94 -11.30 -11.62
C GLY A 136 27.12 -10.05 -12.51
N ASP A 137 27.54 -8.93 -11.92
CA ASP A 137 27.97 -7.67 -12.57
C ASP A 137 26.96 -6.81 -13.36
N GLY A 138 25.91 -7.37 -13.97
CA GLY A 138 25.05 -6.57 -14.89
C GLY A 138 24.32 -5.37 -14.26
N ALA A 139 24.04 -5.41 -12.95
CA ALA A 139 23.46 -4.26 -12.26
C ALA A 139 24.47 -3.10 -12.16
N VAL A 140 25.73 -3.40 -11.82
CA VAL A 140 26.82 -2.42 -11.68
C VAL A 140 27.06 -1.67 -12.99
N ASP A 141 27.06 -2.39 -14.12
CA ASP A 141 27.21 -1.78 -15.45
C ASP A 141 26.07 -0.84 -15.81
N PHE A 142 24.83 -1.16 -15.43
CA PHE A 142 23.67 -0.27 -15.62
C PHE A 142 23.77 0.99 -14.77
N PHE A 143 24.23 0.87 -13.52
CA PHE A 143 24.42 2.02 -12.62
C PHE A 143 25.50 2.98 -13.12
N GLN A 144 26.64 2.43 -13.56
CA GLN A 144 27.72 3.23 -14.12
C GLN A 144 27.22 4.02 -15.34
N ALA A 145 26.45 3.37 -16.23
CA ALA A 145 25.90 4.03 -17.40
C ALA A 145 24.90 5.16 -17.07
N LEU A 146 24.16 5.05 -15.97
CA LEU A 146 23.24 6.11 -15.52
C LEU A 146 23.95 7.27 -14.82
N GLU A 147 24.97 6.99 -14.00
CA GLU A 147 25.79 8.03 -13.37
C GLU A 147 26.57 8.82 -14.42
N ASP A 148 27.10 8.14 -15.45
CA ASP A 148 27.79 8.78 -16.56
C ASP A 148 26.83 9.67 -17.38
N ALA A 149 25.60 9.20 -17.63
CA ALA A 149 24.58 9.99 -18.34
C ALA A 149 24.04 11.20 -17.54
N GLY A 150 24.22 11.23 -16.22
CA GLY A 150 23.82 12.34 -15.35
C GLY A 150 24.92 13.39 -15.14
N ASN A 151 26.14 13.14 -15.59
CA ASN A 151 27.31 14.02 -15.44
C ASN A 151 27.77 14.67 -16.75
N GLU A 152 26.99 14.56 -17.84
CA GLU A 152 27.10 15.37 -19.07
C GLU A 152 26.18 16.60 -19.03
#